data_AF-A0A818F8T5-F1
#
_entry.id   AF-A0A818F8T5-F1
#
_cell.length_a   1.000
_cell.length_b   1.000
_cell.length_c   1.000
_cell.angle_alpha   90.00
_cell.angle_beta   90.00
_cell.angle_gamma   90.00
#
_symmetry.space_group_name_H-M   'P 1'
#
loop_
_entity.id
_entity.type
_entity.pdbx_description
1 polymer ?
#
loop_
_entity_poly.entity_id
_entity_poly.type
_entity_poly.pdbx_seq_one_letter_code
_entity_poly.pdbx_strand_id
1 'polypeptide(L)'
;METSTDSSLCLTCNKHSAKYYCTGCKKYFCPKDFRQHEQQLAIKFDDEIIRSHDELLDQIHKLDKSNHFSLDIFGRIEQWKKTTISKVEKAAEKAQHELSKLIDEQKIAITKQLEPITQEIRSRREEENLVENDIDRLRRKIKA
;
A
#
# COMPACT_ATOMS: atom_id res chain seq x y z
N MET A 1 -77.76 -9.06 -5.97
CA MET A 1 -77.61 -7.88 -6.85
C MET A 1 -77.28 -6.75 -5.89
N GLU A 2 -76.12 -6.10 -5.93
CA GLU A 2 -75.63 -5.21 -6.99
C GLU A 2 -74.10 -5.10 -6.90
N THR A 3 -73.38 -5.28 -8.01
CA THR A 3 -71.98 -4.87 -8.15
C THR A 3 -71.95 -3.51 -8.83
N SER A 4 -71.75 -2.44 -8.06
CA SER A 4 -71.55 -1.10 -8.59
C SER A 4 -70.20 -1.01 -9.29
N THR A 5 -70.21 -1.16 -10.62
CA THR A 5 -69.06 -0.95 -11.49
C THR A 5 -68.81 0.56 -11.60
N ASP A 6 -68.11 1.13 -10.63
CA ASP A 6 -67.64 2.52 -10.74
C ASP A 6 -66.56 2.54 -11.82
N SER A 7 -66.95 2.91 -13.05
CA SER A 7 -66.07 2.84 -14.20
C SER A 7 -65.00 3.93 -14.06
N SER A 8 -63.81 3.56 -13.59
CA SER A 8 -62.70 4.51 -13.52
C SER A 8 -62.44 5.08 -14.92
N LEU A 9 -62.46 6.40 -15.04
CA LEU A 9 -62.11 7.08 -16.29
C LEU A 9 -60.60 7.06 -16.47
N CYS A 10 -60.15 7.05 -17.72
CA CYS A 10 -58.73 7.14 -18.02
C CYS A 10 -58.13 8.45 -17.48
N LEU A 11 -57.03 8.35 -16.74
CA LEU A 11 -56.37 9.52 -16.18
C LEU A 11 -55.93 10.54 -17.24
N THR A 12 -55.42 10.07 -18.39
CA THR A 12 -54.81 10.94 -19.39
C THR A 12 -55.86 11.70 -20.20
N CYS A 13 -56.87 11.00 -20.74
CA CYS A 13 -57.86 11.63 -21.61
C CYS A 13 -59.19 11.98 -20.93
N ASN A 14 -59.48 11.41 -19.75
CA ASN A 14 -60.73 11.54 -18.98
C ASN A 14 -62.03 11.34 -19.79
N LYS A 15 -61.94 10.61 -20.91
CA LYS A 15 -63.04 10.45 -21.89
C LYS A 15 -63.48 9.00 -22.06
N HIS A 16 -62.54 8.07 -21.99
CA HIS A 16 -62.80 6.66 -22.20
C HIS A 16 -62.72 5.91 -20.87
N SER A 17 -63.48 4.82 -20.76
CA SER A 17 -63.37 3.90 -19.61
C SER A 17 -61.95 3.33 -19.55
N ALA A 18 -61.37 3.39 -18.36
CA ALA A 18 -60.07 2.80 -18.13
C ALA A 18 -60.22 1.28 -18.05
N LYS A 19 -59.32 0.58 -18.73
CA LYS A 19 -59.29 -0.88 -18.80
C LYS A 19 -57.99 -1.47 -18.26
N TYR A 20 -56.96 -0.64 -18.12
CA TYR A 20 -55.64 -1.05 -17.70
C TYR A 20 -55.20 -0.25 -16.49
N TYR A 21 -54.53 -0.92 -15.55
CA TYR A 21 -53.96 -0.32 -14.36
C TYR A 21 -52.45 -0.47 -14.38
N CYS A 22 -51.72 0.64 -14.30
CA CYS A 22 -50.26 0.61 -14.17
C CYS A 22 -49.91 0.52 -12.68
N THR A 23 -49.23 -0.56 -12.28
CA THR A 23 -48.81 -0.78 -10.88
C THR A 23 -47.71 0.18 -10.44
N GLY A 24 -46.82 0.59 -11.36
CA GLY A 24 -45.75 1.56 -11.07
C GLY A 24 -46.28 2.97 -10.82
N CYS A 25 -47.22 3.42 -11.65
CA CYS A 25 -47.84 4.75 -11.51
C CYS A 25 -49.06 4.78 -10.58
N LYS A 26 -49.60 3.61 -10.21
CA LYS A 26 -50.86 3.43 -9.47
C LYS A 26 -52.05 4.16 -10.09
N LYS A 27 -52.17 4.09 -11.42
CA LYS A 27 -53.11 4.89 -12.22
C LYS A 27 -53.81 4.05 -13.29
N TYR A 28 -55.05 4.42 -13.61
CA TYR A 28 -55.90 3.74 -14.59
C TYR A 28 -55.88 4.45 -15.96
N PHE A 29 -55.78 3.67 -17.04
CA PHE A 29 -55.66 4.16 -18.40
C PHE A 29 -56.61 3.45 -19.37
N CYS A 30 -57.01 4.15 -20.42
CA CYS A 30 -57.64 3.54 -21.59
C CYS A 30 -56.57 2.80 -22.42
N PRO A 31 -56.96 1.87 -23.32
CA PRO A 31 -55.99 1.09 -24.11
C PRO A 31 -54.99 1.94 -24.91
N LYS A 32 -55.44 3.08 -25.45
CA LYS A 32 -54.59 3.97 -26.25
C LYS A 32 -53.53 4.65 -25.39
N ASP A 33 -53.97 5.30 -24.30
CA ASP A 33 -53.08 6.07 -23.44
C ASP A 33 -52.15 5.17 -22.62
N PHE A 34 -52.55 3.92 -22.36
CA PHE A 34 -51.68 2.92 -21.74
C PHE A 34 -50.48 2.56 -22.65
N ARG A 35 -50.73 2.31 -23.95
CA ARG A 35 -49.64 2.05 -24.92
C ARG A 35 -48.69 3.23 -25.05
N GLN A 36 -49.22 4.45 -25.04
CA GLN A 36 -48.39 5.66 -25.07
C GLN A 36 -47.54 5.78 -23.79
N HIS A 37 -48.10 5.43 -22.63
CA HIS A 37 -47.36 5.39 -21.38
C HIS A 37 -46.22 4.38 -21.43
N GLU A 38 -46.44 3.16 -21.94
CA GLU A 38 -45.39 2.16 -22.11
C GLU A 38 -44.28 2.63 -23.07
N GLN A 39 -44.64 3.26 -24.19
CA GLN A 39 -43.66 3.83 -25.12
C GLN A 39 -42.82 4.93 -24.47
N GLN A 40 -43.42 5.80 -23.66
CA GLN A 40 -42.69 6.83 -22.92
C GLN A 40 -41.72 6.24 -21.90
N LEU A 41 -42.08 5.13 -21.26
CA LEU A 41 -41.18 4.43 -20.34
C LEU A 41 -39.97 3.83 -21.07
N ALA A 42 -40.18 3.22 -22.23
CA ALA A 42 -39.09 2.69 -23.05
C ALA A 42 -38.12 3.81 -23.47
N ILE A 43 -38.65 4.92 -23.98
CA ILE A 43 -37.82 6.09 -24.36
C ILE A 43 -37.00 6.59 -23.18
N LYS A 44 -37.63 6.76 -22.00
CA LYS A 44 -36.91 7.20 -20.80
C LYS A 44 -35.84 6.22 -20.36
N PHE A 45 -36.11 4.91 -20.45
CA PHE A 45 -35.12 3.90 -20.10
C PHE A 45 -33.89 3.98 -21.02
N ASP A 46 -34.12 4.11 -22.33
CA ASP A 46 -33.04 4.25 -23.31
C ASP A 46 -32.26 5.56 -23.10
N ASP A 47 -32.96 6.68 -22.93
CA ASP A 47 -32.35 8.01 -22.81
C ASP A 47 -31.66 8.26 -21.47
N GLU A 48 -32.24 7.81 -20.36
CA GLU A 48 -31.74 8.13 -19.03
C GLU A 48 -30.83 7.03 -18.49
N ILE A 49 -31.17 5.75 -18.72
CA ILE A 49 -30.45 4.62 -18.13
C ILE A 49 -29.37 4.09 -19.08
N ILE A 50 -29.75 3.70 -20.30
CA ILE A 50 -28.79 3.09 -21.24
C ILE A 50 -27.73 4.11 -21.64
N ARG A 51 -28.12 5.32 -22.03
CA ARG A 51 -27.16 6.37 -22.40
C ARG A 51 -26.20 6.69 -21.25
N SER A 52 -26.71 6.88 -20.03
CA SER A 52 -25.84 7.17 -18.88
C SER A 52 -24.89 6.02 -18.55
N HIS A 53 -25.37 4.78 -18.67
CA HIS A 53 -24.53 3.59 -18.48
C HIS A 53 -23.38 3.55 -19.50
N ASP A 54 -23.69 3.76 -20.77
CA ASP A 54 -22.70 3.69 -21.85
C ASP A 54 -21.70 4.85 -21.78
N GLU A 55 -22.14 6.05 -21.38
CA GLU A 55 -21.26 7.19 -21.11
C GLU A 55 -20.27 6.91 -19.97
N LEU A 56 -20.73 6.26 -18.89
CA LEU A 56 -19.86 5.88 -17.78
C LEU A 56 -18.84 4.80 -18.21
N LEU A 57 -19.27 3.79 -18.96
CA LEU A 57 -18.36 2.78 -19.48
C LEU A 57 -17.30 3.38 -20.42
N ASP A 58 -17.69 4.29 -21.30
CA ASP A 58 -16.75 4.97 -22.20
C ASP A 58 -15.75 5.85 -21.44
N GLN A 59 -16.19 6.54 -20.38
CA GLN A 59 -15.30 7.29 -19.49
C GLN A 59 -14.27 6.38 -18.80
N ILE A 60 -14.69 5.23 -18.29
CA ILE A 60 -13.79 4.25 -17.66
C ILE A 60 -12.78 3.73 -18.69
N HIS A 61 -13.23 3.32 -19.88
CA HIS A 61 -12.33 2.84 -20.93
C HIS A 61 -11.35 3.91 -21.43
N LYS A 62 -11.73 5.19 -21.39
CA LYS A 62 -10.82 6.31 -21.71
C LYS A 62 -9.75 6.50 -20.64
N LEU A 63 -10.09 6.34 -19.35
CA LEU A 63 -9.11 6.35 -18.27
C LEU A 63 -8.06 5.25 -18.47
N ASP A 64 -8.49 4.04 -18.82
CA ASP A 64 -7.58 2.92 -19.09
C ASP A 64 -6.63 3.18 -20.26
N LYS A 65 -7.08 3.89 -21.30
CA LYS A 65 -6.23 4.30 -22.44
C LYS A 65 -5.26 5.42 -22.09
N SER A 66 -5.56 6.23 -21.08
CA SER A 66 -4.68 7.30 -20.58
C SER A 66 -3.62 6.84 -19.57
N ASN A 67 -3.55 5.52 -19.28
CA ASN A 67 -2.63 4.87 -18.33
C ASN A 67 -1.13 5.05 -18.60
N HIS A 68 -0.73 5.81 -19.61
CA HIS A 68 0.67 6.17 -19.80
C HIS A 68 1.22 6.99 -18.61
N PHE A 69 0.36 7.77 -17.94
CA PHE A 69 0.75 8.55 -16.75
C PHE A 69 0.82 7.70 -15.47
N SER A 70 -0.06 6.70 -15.31
CA SER A 70 -0.04 5.80 -14.15
C SER A 70 1.20 4.90 -14.19
N LEU A 71 1.55 4.36 -15.37
CA LEU A 71 2.77 3.57 -15.57
C LEU A 71 4.06 4.35 -15.24
N ASP A 72 4.12 5.64 -15.60
CA ASP A 72 5.27 6.51 -15.27
C ASP A 72 5.41 6.72 -13.75
N ILE A 73 4.31 7.00 -13.04
CA ILE A 73 4.33 7.18 -11.59
C ILE A 73 4.77 5.90 -10.88
N PHE A 74 4.23 4.74 -11.27
CA PHE A 74 4.65 3.45 -10.68
C PHE A 74 6.14 3.18 -10.94
N GLY A 75 6.63 3.47 -12.15
CA GLY A 75 8.05 3.38 -12.48
C GLY A 75 8.93 4.27 -11.59
N ARG A 76 8.51 5.53 -11.38
CA ARG A 76 9.21 6.48 -10.50
C ARG A 76 9.22 6.03 -9.03
N ILE A 77 8.11 5.48 -8.53
CA ILE A 77 8.02 4.91 -7.18
C ILE A 77 8.99 3.74 -7.03
N GLU A 78 9.02 2.83 -7.99
CA GLU A 78 9.92 1.66 -7.95
C GLU A 78 11.39 2.09 -8.04
N GLN A 79 11.71 3.07 -8.90
CA GLN A 79 13.06 3.62 -8.98
C GLN A 79 13.48 4.30 -7.67
N TRP A 80 12.60 5.09 -7.06
CA TRP A 80 12.85 5.73 -5.78
C TRP A 80 13.11 4.70 -4.68
N LYS A 81 12.31 3.64 -4.62
CA LYS A 81 12.48 2.53 -3.68
C LYS A 81 13.84 1.85 -3.85
N LYS A 82 14.18 1.41 -5.08
CA LYS A 82 15.46 0.77 -5.39
C LYS A 82 16.65 1.65 -5.01
N THR A 83 16.58 2.93 -5.37
CA THR A 83 17.65 3.90 -5.08
C THR A 83 17.84 4.10 -3.58
N THR A 84 16.74 4.16 -2.83
CA THR A 84 16.77 4.37 -1.39
C THR A 84 17.37 3.17 -0.66
N ILE A 85 16.92 1.95 -1.00
CA ILE A 85 17.47 0.71 -0.43
C ILE A 85 18.97 0.62 -0.70
N SER A 86 19.40 0.83 -1.95
CA SER A 86 20.82 0.77 -2.31
C SER A 86 21.68 1.79 -1.54
N LYS A 87 21.14 2.99 -1.26
CA LYS A 87 21.87 3.99 -0.46
C LYS A 87 22.02 3.57 1.00
N VAL A 88 20.97 2.99 1.59
CA VAL A 88 20.99 2.50 2.97
C VAL A 88 21.95 1.33 3.11
N GLU A 89 21.92 0.38 2.17
CA GLU A 89 22.85 -0.76 2.14
C GLU A 89 24.31 -0.30 2.07
N LYS A 90 24.63 0.60 1.13
CA LYS A 90 26.00 1.15 1.01
C LYS A 90 26.46 1.87 2.28
N ALA A 91 25.57 2.61 2.93
CA ALA A 91 25.89 3.28 4.18
C ALA A 91 26.15 2.28 5.32
N ALA A 92 25.35 1.23 5.41
CA ALA A 92 25.53 0.16 6.39
C ALA A 92 26.82 -0.63 6.16
N GLU A 93 27.12 -1.01 4.92
CA GLU A 93 28.37 -1.69 4.54
C GLU A 93 29.60 -0.84 4.91
N LYS A 94 29.55 0.47 4.60
CA LYS A 94 30.63 1.39 4.97
C LYS A 94 30.82 1.46 6.49
N ALA A 95 29.74 1.60 7.25
CA ALA A 95 29.81 1.66 8.72
C ALA A 95 30.36 0.35 9.32
N GLN A 96 29.94 -0.80 8.80
CA GLN A 96 30.46 -2.11 9.22
C GLN A 96 31.96 -2.25 8.94
N HIS A 97 32.41 -1.81 7.76
CA HIS A 97 33.81 -1.85 7.38
C HIS A 97 34.67 -0.93 8.27
N GLU A 98 34.21 0.31 8.50
CA GLU A 98 34.90 1.27 9.38
C GLU A 98 34.99 0.74 10.83
N LEU A 99 33.90 0.18 11.36
CA LEU A 99 33.90 -0.43 12.69
C LEU A 99 34.87 -1.62 12.78
N SER A 100 34.86 -2.50 11.78
CA SER A 100 35.78 -3.66 11.74
C SER A 100 37.24 -3.21 11.75
N LYS A 101 37.56 -2.18 10.95
CA LYS A 101 38.90 -1.60 10.91
C LYS A 101 39.33 -1.04 12.28
N LEU A 102 38.45 -0.28 12.93
CA LEU A 102 38.74 0.26 14.28
C LEU A 102 38.96 -0.85 15.31
N ILE A 103 38.16 -1.91 15.25
CA ILE A 103 38.31 -3.07 16.14
C ILE A 103 39.67 -3.75 15.89
N ASP A 104 40.06 -3.95 14.64
CA ASP A 104 41.32 -4.61 14.31
C ASP A 104 42.53 -3.75 14.67
N GLU A 105 42.47 -2.43 14.44
CA GLU A 105 43.47 -1.48 14.92
C GLU A 105 43.62 -1.53 16.44
N GLN A 106 42.50 -1.55 17.17
CA GLN A 106 42.50 -1.64 18.63
C GLN A 106 43.08 -2.97 19.13
N LYS A 107 42.75 -4.09 18.47
CA LYS A 107 43.34 -5.41 18.79
C LYS A 107 44.86 -5.39 18.61
N ILE A 108 45.36 -4.81 17.52
CA ILE A 108 46.79 -4.68 17.27
C ILE A 108 47.44 -3.82 18.35
N ALA A 109 46.83 -2.68 18.71
CA ALA A 109 47.33 -1.79 19.74
C ALA A 109 47.43 -2.49 21.10
N ILE A 110 46.37 -3.17 21.54
CA ILE A 110 46.35 -3.95 22.79
C ILE A 110 47.41 -5.05 22.75
N THR A 111 47.52 -5.77 21.64
CA THR A 111 48.51 -6.86 21.49
C THR A 111 49.94 -6.32 21.65
N LYS A 112 50.26 -5.18 21.02
CA LYS A 112 51.56 -4.51 21.15
C LYS A 112 51.85 -4.04 22.58
N GLN A 113 50.83 -3.63 23.34
CA GLN A 113 50.99 -3.25 24.75
C GLN A 113 51.24 -4.46 25.65
N LEU A 114 50.65 -5.62 25.33
CA LEU A 114 50.77 -6.85 26.10
C LEU A 114 52.02 -7.67 25.77
N GLU A 115 52.60 -7.52 24.58
CA GLU A 115 53.77 -8.28 24.14
C GLU A 115 55.01 -8.08 25.05
N PRO A 116 55.38 -6.86 25.48
CA PRO A 116 56.49 -6.66 26.42
C PRO A 116 56.25 -7.32 27.78
N ILE A 117 55.00 -7.28 28.28
CA ILE A 117 54.61 -7.93 29.54
C ILE A 117 54.73 -9.45 29.39
N THR A 118 54.34 -9.98 28.22
CA THR A 118 54.47 -11.41 27.89
C THR A 118 55.94 -11.85 27.89
N GLN A 119 56.84 -11.04 27.32
CA GLN A 119 58.28 -11.33 27.35
C GLN A 119 58.84 -11.26 28.78
N GLU A 120 58.47 -10.24 29.57
CA GLU A 120 58.88 -10.11 30.98
C GLU A 120 58.45 -11.33 31.81
N ILE A 121 57.21 -11.80 31.64
CA ILE A 121 56.70 -13.01 32.31
C ILE A 121 57.53 -14.24 31.95
N ARG A 122 57.89 -14.41 30.67
CA ARG A 122 58.69 -15.56 30.20
C ARG A 122 60.09 -15.54 30.80
N SER A 123 60.80 -14.42 30.68
CA SER A 123 62.15 -14.27 31.22
C SER A 123 62.20 -14.51 32.73
N ARG A 124 61.25 -13.95 33.50
CA ARG A 124 61.19 -14.15 34.95
C ARG A 124 60.88 -15.58 35.37
N ARG A 125 60.09 -16.31 34.56
CA ARG A 125 59.84 -17.73 34.80
C ARG A 125 61.09 -18.57 34.56
N GLU A 126 61.90 -18.24 33.56
CA GLU A 126 63.16 -18.93 33.25
C GLU A 126 64.26 -18.65 34.29
N GLU A 127 64.28 -17.46 34.88
CA GLU A 127 65.25 -17.08 35.92
C GLU A 127 65.01 -17.77 37.29
N GLU A 128 63.85 -18.42 37.49
CA GLU A 128 63.43 -19.10 38.73
C GLU A 128 63.59 -18.28 40.04
N ASN A 129 63.70 -16.95 39.95
CA ASN A 129 64.01 -16.03 41.04
C ASN A 129 62.85 -15.08 41.39
N LEU A 130 61.62 -15.51 41.16
CA LEU A 130 60.41 -14.70 41.34
C LEU A 130 60.20 -14.32 42.82
N VAL A 131 59.97 -13.03 43.08
CA VAL A 131 59.54 -12.51 44.39
C VAL A 131 58.17 -11.83 44.30
N GLU A 132 57.49 -11.67 45.43
CA GLU A 132 56.13 -11.13 45.53
C GLU A 132 56.02 -9.74 44.87
N ASN A 133 57.07 -8.93 44.99
CA ASN A 133 57.14 -7.60 44.37
C ASN A 133 57.06 -7.64 42.84
N ASP A 134 57.63 -8.66 42.19
CA ASP A 134 57.54 -8.83 40.73
C ASP A 134 56.11 -9.20 40.31
N ILE A 135 55.44 -10.05 41.09
CA ILE A 135 54.03 -10.44 40.86
C ILE A 135 53.13 -9.21 40.98
N ASP A 136 53.30 -8.40 42.02
CA ASP A 136 52.51 -7.19 42.20
C ASP A 136 52.80 -6.11 41.15
N ARG A 137 54.04 -6.00 40.67
CA ARG A 137 54.37 -5.14 39.51
C ARG A 137 53.65 -5.59 38.25
N LEU A 138 53.70 -6.88 37.91
CA LEU A 138 53.04 -7.43 36.72
C LEU A 138 51.51 -7.28 36.80
N ARG A 139 50.91 -7.50 37.98
CA ARG A 139 49.48 -7.23 38.20
C ARG A 139 49.10 -5.79 37.90
N ARG A 140 49.91 -4.82 38.36
CA ARG A 140 49.66 -3.40 38.07
C ARG A 140 49.74 -3.10 36.58
N LYS A 141 50.69 -3.70 35.85
CA LYS A 141 50.84 -3.53 34.39
C LYS A 141 49.67 -4.15 33.59
N ILE A 142 49.06 -5.23 34.06
CA ILE A 142 47.95 -5.92 33.37
C ILE A 142 46.59 -5.25 33.65
N LYS A 143 46.43 -4.63 34.82
CA LYS A 143 45.18 -3.97 35.22
C LYS A 143 45.06 -2.51 34.76
N ALA A 144 46.14 -1.93 34.23
CA ALA A 144 46.18 -0.58 33.69
C ALA A 144 45.71 -0.56 32.24
#